data_AF-A0A3M8EGI3-F1
#
_entry.id   AF-A0A3M8EGI3-F1
#
_cell.length_a   1.000
_cell.length_b   1.000
_cell.length_c   1.000
_cell.angle_alpha   90.00
_cell.angle_beta   90.00
_cell.angle_gamma   90.00
#
_symmetry.space_group_name_H-M   'P 1'
#
loop_
_entity.id
_entity.type
_entity.pdbx_description
1 polymer ?
#
loop_
_entity_poly.entity_id
_entity_poly.type
_entity_poly.pdbx_seq_one_letter_code
_entity_poly.pdbx_strand_id
1 'polypeptide(L)'
;MSKINDFRRLHSGDEPFLLGNVWDAKSAQLAEKAGYKAVGISGHAIAENLGYRDGEDMSFNELLFVVEKIIKSVSIPVSVDIDGGYGRSIGKVNEHVGQLAKMGAAGINIEDSVVKDEKRILAESGNFAKIIDVV
;
A
#
# COMPACT_ATOMS: atom_id res chain seq x y z
N MET A 1 -1.04 18.91 -11.50
CA MET A 1 -1.24 17.51 -11.94
C MET A 1 -1.55 16.67 -10.72
N SER A 2 -2.36 15.60 -10.83
CA SER A 2 -2.66 14.73 -9.69
C SER A 2 -1.45 13.85 -9.35
N LYS A 3 -1.20 13.59 -8.05
CA LYS A 3 -0.16 12.65 -7.58
C LYS A 3 -0.23 11.29 -8.28
N ILE A 4 -1.42 10.83 -8.64
CA ILE A 4 -1.65 9.59 -9.40
C ILE A 4 -1.00 9.65 -10.79
N ASN A 5 -1.17 10.76 -11.52
CA ASN A 5 -0.59 10.91 -12.86
C ASN A 5 0.93 11.06 -12.81
N ASP A 6 1.44 11.71 -11.77
CA ASP A 6 2.89 11.78 -11.54
C ASP A 6 3.48 10.39 -11.26
N PHE A 7 2.79 9.57 -10.45
CA PHE A 7 3.19 8.18 -10.19
C PHE A 7 3.16 7.31 -11.45
N ARG A 8 2.11 7.42 -12.28
CA ARG A 8 2.04 6.74 -13.58
C ARG A 8 3.22 7.12 -14.49
N ARG A 9 3.55 8.41 -14.57
CA ARG A 9 4.68 8.89 -15.37
C ARG A 9 6.01 8.33 -14.88
N LEU A 10 6.20 8.16 -13.57
CA LEU A 10 7.40 7.51 -13.03
C LEU A 10 7.54 6.05 -13.50
N HIS A 11 6.43 5.32 -13.67
CA HIS A 11 6.44 3.94 -14.18
C HIS A 11 6.57 3.83 -15.69
N SER A 12 6.13 4.85 -16.43
CA SER A 12 6.21 4.88 -17.89
C SER A 12 7.50 5.50 -18.42
N GLY A 13 8.43 5.91 -17.54
CA GLY A 13 9.74 6.41 -17.94
C GLY A 13 10.66 5.30 -18.43
N ASP A 14 11.70 5.67 -19.17
CA ASP A 14 12.69 4.72 -19.70
C ASP A 14 13.60 4.12 -18.62
N GLU A 15 13.71 4.79 -17.48
CA GLU A 15 14.56 4.40 -16.35
C GLU A 15 13.72 4.07 -15.12
N PRO A 16 14.08 3.00 -14.36
CA PRO A 16 13.43 2.71 -13.10
C PRO A 16 13.70 3.84 -12.09
N PHE A 17 12.74 4.07 -11.21
CA PHE A 17 12.88 5.02 -10.11
C PHE A 17 12.95 4.28 -8.76
N LEU A 18 13.59 4.90 -7.78
CA LEU A 18 13.63 4.36 -6.42
C LEU A 18 12.33 4.68 -5.67
N LEU A 19 11.69 3.65 -5.14
CA LEU A 19 10.52 3.73 -4.26
C LEU A 19 10.96 3.34 -2.84
N GLY A 20 11.13 4.33 -1.96
CA GLY A 20 11.53 4.09 -0.57
C GLY A 20 10.33 3.70 0.28
N ASN A 21 10.43 2.58 1.03
CA ASN A 21 9.39 2.15 1.95
C ASN A 21 9.47 2.91 3.28
N VAL A 22 8.33 3.44 3.73
CA VAL A 22 8.15 4.24 4.94
C VAL A 22 7.04 3.66 5.81
N TRP A 23 7.02 4.00 7.09
CA TRP A 23 6.09 3.40 8.08
C TRP A 23 5.47 4.43 9.03
N ASP A 24 5.87 5.70 8.95
CA ASP A 24 5.25 6.81 9.67
C ASP A 24 5.41 8.14 8.91
N ALA A 25 4.77 9.19 9.40
CA ALA A 25 4.87 10.52 8.78
C ALA A 25 6.31 11.06 8.76
N LYS A 26 7.13 10.70 9.76
CA LYS A 26 8.48 11.25 9.89
C LYS A 26 9.42 10.65 8.85
N SER A 27 9.40 9.33 8.67
CA SER A 27 10.12 8.59 7.65
C SER A 27 9.70 9.03 6.24
N ALA A 28 8.41 9.26 6.00
CA ALA A 28 7.91 9.84 4.75
C ALA A 28 8.52 11.21 4.43
N GLN A 29 8.49 12.14 5.39
CA GLN A 29 9.09 13.47 5.23
C GLN A 29 10.61 13.42 5.00
N LEU A 30 11.30 12.50 5.68
CA LEU A 30 12.73 12.30 5.51
C LEU A 30 13.05 11.76 4.11
N ALA A 31 12.27 10.81 3.61
CA ALA A 31 12.40 10.28 2.25
C ALA A 31 12.16 11.38 1.19
N GLU A 32 11.11 12.19 1.35
CA GLU A 32 10.87 13.33 0.45
C GLU A 32 12.03 14.33 0.48
N LYS A 33 12.54 14.69 1.67
CA LYS A 33 13.70 15.57 1.81
C LYS A 33 14.97 14.97 1.21
N ALA A 34 15.12 13.65 1.22
CA ALA A 34 16.22 12.93 0.59
C ALA A 34 16.10 12.87 -0.95
N GLY A 35 15.00 13.37 -1.54
CA GLY A 35 14.85 13.53 -2.98
C GLY A 35 14.10 12.39 -3.68
N TYR A 36 13.51 11.45 -2.93
CA TYR A 36 12.65 10.42 -3.50
C TYR A 36 11.49 11.05 -4.27
N LYS A 37 11.15 10.46 -5.41
CA LYS A 37 10.08 10.96 -6.29
C LYS A 37 8.70 10.40 -5.95
N ALA A 38 8.67 9.28 -5.23
CA ALA A 38 7.51 8.67 -4.61
C ALA A 38 7.98 7.78 -3.45
N VAL A 39 7.07 7.40 -2.57
CA VAL A 39 7.32 6.47 -1.45
C VAL A 39 6.29 5.35 -1.44
N GLY A 40 6.71 4.18 -0.93
CA GLY A 40 5.81 3.08 -0.60
C GLY A 40 5.56 3.07 0.91
N ILE A 41 4.40 2.59 1.34
CA ILE A 41 4.13 2.27 2.74
C ILE A 41 4.34 0.77 2.93
N SER A 42 5.12 0.37 3.93
CA SER A 42 5.26 -1.04 4.31
C SER A 42 4.26 -1.40 5.39
N GLY A 43 3.34 -2.34 5.09
CA GLY A 43 2.38 -2.88 6.05
C GLY A 43 3.07 -3.59 7.21
N HIS A 44 4.06 -4.44 6.90
CA HIS A 44 4.89 -5.13 7.88
C HIS A 44 5.58 -4.16 8.86
N ALA A 45 6.26 -3.12 8.36
CA ALA A 45 6.96 -2.17 9.23
C ALA A 45 5.99 -1.36 10.13
N ILE A 46 4.78 -1.05 9.64
CA ILE A 46 3.73 -0.45 10.49
C ILE A 46 3.29 -1.44 11.57
N ALA A 47 3.02 -2.69 11.20
CA ALA A 47 2.57 -3.72 12.12
C ALA A 47 3.56 -3.90 13.27
N GLU A 48 4.85 -4.11 12.97
CA GLU A 48 5.89 -4.25 14.00
C GLU A 48 6.00 -3.01 14.89
N ASN A 49 5.95 -1.80 14.30
CA ASN A 49 6.03 -0.56 15.05
C ASN A 49 4.84 -0.34 16.00
N LEU A 50 3.68 -0.94 15.70
CA LEU A 50 2.48 -0.89 16.54
C LEU A 50 2.32 -2.13 17.44
N GLY A 51 3.24 -3.09 17.39
CA GLY A 51 3.21 -4.30 18.22
C GLY A 51 2.36 -5.44 17.66
N TYR A 52 1.99 -5.38 16.38
CA TYR A 52 1.30 -6.45 15.65
C TYR A 52 2.30 -7.34 14.90
N ARG A 53 1.86 -8.56 14.57
CA ARG A 53 2.58 -9.40 13.61
C ARG A 53 2.24 -8.98 12.18
N ASP A 54 3.13 -9.30 11.25
CA ASP A 54 2.86 -9.16 9.83
C ASP A 54 1.73 -10.08 9.34
N GLY A 55 1.13 -9.76 8.20
CA GLY A 55 0.10 -10.60 7.57
C GLY A 55 -1.31 -10.34 8.09
N GLU A 56 -1.72 -9.07 8.11
CA GLU A 56 -3.09 -8.62 8.46
C GLU A 56 -3.51 -8.86 9.93
N ASP A 57 -2.58 -8.96 10.89
CA ASP A 57 -2.87 -9.02 12.34
C ASP A 57 -3.37 -7.67 12.88
N MET A 58 -2.86 -6.57 12.30
CA MET A 58 -3.35 -5.20 12.50
C MET A 58 -4.71 -5.03 11.80
N SER A 59 -5.63 -4.21 12.34
CA SER A 59 -6.88 -3.94 11.62
C SER A 59 -6.68 -2.99 10.43
N PHE A 60 -7.50 -3.13 9.39
CA PHE A 60 -7.44 -2.21 8.25
C PHE A 60 -7.73 -0.75 8.64
N ASN A 61 -8.56 -0.52 9.67
CA ASN A 61 -8.81 0.84 10.17
C ASN A 61 -7.57 1.48 10.81
N GLU A 62 -6.73 0.68 11.48
CA GLU A 62 -5.46 1.16 12.02
C GLU A 62 -4.45 1.44 10.90
N LEU A 63 -4.39 0.59 9.87
CA LEU A 63 -3.61 0.88 8.66
C LEU A 63 -4.05 2.20 8.02
N LEU A 64 -5.36 2.40 7.81
CA LEU A 64 -5.93 3.62 7.25
C LEU A 64 -5.55 4.86 8.07
N PHE A 65 -5.56 4.76 9.41
CA PHE A 65 -5.16 5.85 10.28
C PHE A 65 -3.70 6.28 10.02
N VAL A 66 -2.77 5.33 9.92
CA VAL A 66 -1.35 5.62 9.67
C VAL A 66 -1.14 6.15 8.24
N VAL A 67 -1.77 5.51 7.25
CA VAL A 67 -1.70 5.89 5.84
C VAL A 67 -2.16 7.33 5.63
N GLU A 68 -3.27 7.74 6.26
CA GLU A 68 -3.77 9.11 6.15
C GLU A 68 -2.73 10.14 6.65
N LYS A 69 -2.06 9.86 7.77
CA LYS A 69 -1.01 10.74 8.30
C LYS A 69 0.18 10.83 7.36
N ILE A 70 0.61 9.70 6.78
CA ILE A 70 1.71 9.67 5.82
C ILE A 70 1.36 10.48 4.57
N ILE A 71 0.22 10.22 3.93
CA ILE A 71 -0.20 10.90 2.71
C ILE A 71 -0.31 12.42 2.91
N LYS A 72 -0.84 12.87 4.06
CA LYS A 72 -0.95 14.29 4.40
C LYS A 72 0.38 14.96 4.74
N SER A 73 1.42 14.18 5.06
CA SER A 73 2.72 14.69 5.50
C SER A 73 3.69 15.02 4.36
N VAL A 74 3.41 14.56 3.13
CA VAL A 74 4.30 14.70 1.96
C VAL A 74 3.56 15.20 0.72
N SER A 75 4.28 15.82 -0.21
CA SER A 75 3.74 16.30 -1.49
C SER A 75 3.97 15.33 -2.66
N ILE A 76 4.84 14.33 -2.48
CA ILE A 76 5.08 13.26 -3.46
C ILE A 76 3.98 12.16 -3.45
N PRO A 77 3.88 11.32 -4.51
CA PRO A 77 2.99 10.17 -4.56
C PRO A 77 3.34 9.10 -3.51
N VAL A 78 2.31 8.40 -3.03
CA VAL A 78 2.42 7.36 -2.01
C VAL A 78 1.72 6.09 -2.49
N SER A 79 2.43 4.97 -2.56
CA SER A 79 1.84 3.63 -2.77
C SER A 79 1.62 2.95 -1.42
N VAL A 80 0.58 2.13 -1.28
CA VAL A 80 0.24 1.46 -0.01
C VAL A 80 0.27 -0.05 -0.17
N ASP A 81 1.11 -0.72 0.61
CA ASP A 81 1.05 -2.17 0.74
C ASP A 81 -0.15 -2.58 1.60
N ILE A 82 -1.02 -3.41 1.01
CA ILE A 82 -2.24 -3.90 1.65
C ILE A 82 -2.26 -5.42 1.78
N ASP A 83 -1.11 -6.10 1.69
CA ASP A 83 -1.03 -7.56 1.81
C ASP A 83 -2.01 -8.25 0.83
N GLY A 84 -2.81 -9.21 1.32
CA GLY A 84 -3.89 -9.86 0.57
C GLY A 84 -5.17 -9.03 0.42
N GLY A 85 -5.14 -7.76 0.82
CA GLY A 85 -6.23 -6.78 0.69
C GLY A 85 -7.12 -6.61 1.93
N TYR A 86 -6.77 -7.21 3.08
CA TYR A 86 -7.55 -7.15 4.33
C TYR A 86 -9.00 -7.62 4.15
N GLY A 87 -9.22 -8.49 3.18
CA GLY A 87 -10.50 -9.05 2.80
C GLY A 87 -10.32 -10.36 2.06
N ARG A 88 -11.36 -11.19 2.01
CA ARG A 88 -11.35 -12.47 1.27
C ARG A 88 -12.34 -12.50 0.11
N SER A 89 -13.07 -11.41 -0.11
CA SER A 89 -13.99 -11.24 -1.22
C SER A 89 -13.59 -10.03 -2.04
N ILE A 90 -13.84 -10.12 -3.35
CA ILE A 90 -13.63 -9.03 -4.31
C ILE A 90 -14.29 -7.73 -3.83
N GLY A 91 -15.53 -7.81 -3.34
CA GLY A 91 -16.25 -6.63 -2.85
C GLY A 91 -15.57 -5.95 -1.66
N LYS A 92 -14.97 -6.73 -0.75
CA LYS A 92 -14.28 -6.17 0.42
C LYS A 92 -12.94 -5.53 0.04
N VAL A 93 -12.18 -6.19 -0.84
CA VAL A 93 -10.92 -5.61 -1.37
C VAL A 93 -11.22 -4.30 -2.11
N ASN A 94 -12.23 -4.27 -2.98
CA ASN A 94 -12.61 -3.03 -3.69
C ASN A 94 -13.05 -1.90 -2.77
N GLU A 95 -13.77 -2.21 -1.68
CA GLU A 95 -14.13 -1.23 -0.66
C GLU A 95 -12.87 -0.59 -0.05
N HIS A 96 -11.89 -1.42 0.33
CA HIS A 96 -10.62 -1.00 0.92
C HIS A 96 -9.77 -0.17 -0.04
N VAL A 97 -9.63 -0.60 -1.29
CA VAL A 97 -8.94 0.19 -2.33
C VAL A 97 -9.63 1.52 -2.55
N GLY A 98 -10.96 1.54 -2.59
CA GLY A 98 -11.76 2.76 -2.72
C GLY A 98 -11.55 3.74 -1.56
N GLN A 99 -11.34 3.25 -0.33
CA GLN A 99 -11.00 4.09 0.83
C GLN A 99 -9.60 4.71 0.67
N LEU A 100 -8.60 3.94 0.26
CA LEU A 100 -7.23 4.43 0.03
C LEU A 100 -7.17 5.44 -1.12
N ALA A 101 -7.88 5.18 -2.22
CA ALA A 101 -7.99 6.10 -3.35
C ALA A 101 -8.60 7.45 -2.93
N LYS A 102 -9.66 7.44 -2.10
CA LYS A 102 -10.28 8.65 -1.54
C LYS A 102 -9.33 9.44 -0.64
N MET A 103 -8.40 8.77 0.04
CA MET A 103 -7.37 9.42 0.86
C MET A 103 -6.24 10.03 0.03
N GLY A 104 -6.14 9.68 -1.25
CA GLY A 104 -5.12 10.18 -2.16
C GLY A 104 -3.90 9.26 -2.33
N ALA A 105 -4.03 7.97 -2.00
CA ALA A 105 -3.04 6.98 -2.39
C ALA A 105 -2.88 6.97 -3.91
N ALA A 106 -1.62 6.95 -4.38
CA ALA A 106 -1.29 6.98 -5.80
C ALA A 106 -1.20 5.58 -6.44
N GLY A 107 -1.02 4.56 -5.60
CA GLY A 107 -0.94 3.16 -5.97
C GLY A 107 -1.14 2.25 -4.76
N ILE A 108 -1.19 0.96 -5.01
CA ILE A 108 -1.21 -0.08 -3.98
C ILE A 108 -0.33 -1.26 -4.40
N ASN A 109 0.08 -2.05 -3.41
CA ASN A 109 0.56 -3.41 -3.61
C ASN A 109 -0.50 -4.35 -3.04
N ILE A 110 -0.94 -5.34 -3.83
CA ILE A 110 -1.82 -6.41 -3.39
C ILE A 110 -1.19 -7.75 -3.79
N GLU A 111 -1.23 -8.71 -2.87
CA GLU A 111 -0.59 -10.00 -3.00
C GLU A 111 -1.61 -11.11 -3.27
N ASP A 112 -1.21 -12.11 -4.05
CA ASP A 112 -1.96 -13.35 -4.25
C ASP A 112 -1.71 -14.36 -3.12
N SER A 113 -1.14 -13.92 -2.00
CA SER A 113 -0.79 -14.80 -0.89
C SER A 113 -1.46 -14.34 0.41
N VAL A 114 -1.83 -15.31 1.25
CA VAL A 114 -2.41 -15.04 2.57
C VAL A 114 -1.68 -15.83 3.63
N VAL A 115 -1.57 -15.25 4.83
CA VAL A 115 -1.05 -15.96 6.00
C VAL A 115 -2.19 -16.75 6.64
N LYS A 116 -2.02 -18.08 6.71
CA LYS A 116 -2.94 -19.00 7.36
C LYS A 116 -2.13 -19.99 8.18
N ASP A 117 -2.44 -20.11 9.47
CA ASP A 117 -1.74 -20.99 10.41
C ASP A 117 -0.21 -20.77 10.37
N GLU A 118 0.19 -19.49 10.38
CA GLU A 118 1.60 -19.02 10.31
C GLU A 118 2.35 -19.42 9.03
N LYS A 119 1.62 -19.87 8.00
CA LYS A 119 2.18 -20.21 6.69
C LYS A 119 1.60 -19.30 5.62
N ARG A 120 2.48 -18.81 4.74
CA ARG A 120 2.06 -18.07 3.55
C ARG A 120 1.62 -19.07 2.48
N ILE A 121 0.39 -18.92 2.00
CA ILE A 121 -0.24 -19.81 1.02
C ILE A 121 -0.69 -18.96 -0.16
N LEU A 122 -0.38 -19.41 -1.38
CA LEU A 122 -0.84 -18.78 -2.61
C LEU A 122 -2.32 -19.08 -2.85
N ALA A 123 -3.06 -18.05 -3.24
CA ALA A 123 -4.39 -18.14 -3.78
C ALA A 123 -4.36 -18.83 -5.15
N GLU A 124 -5.50 -19.37 -5.54
CA GLU A 124 -5.68 -19.85 -6.91
C GLU A 124 -5.64 -18.66 -7.87
N SER A 125 -4.81 -18.77 -8.92
CA SER A 125 -4.54 -17.69 -9.88
C SER A 125 -5.79 -17.06 -10.50
N GLY A 126 -6.79 -17.86 -10.88
CA GLY A 126 -8.04 -17.40 -11.47
C GLY A 126 -8.91 -16.62 -10.48
N ASN A 127 -8.83 -16.93 -9.19
CA ASN A 127 -9.50 -16.13 -8.16
C ASN A 127 -8.80 -14.79 -7.92
N PHE A 128 -7.46 -14.77 -7.91
CA PHE A 128 -6.71 -13.52 -7.74
C PHE A 128 -6.84 -12.59 -8.95
N ALA A 129 -6.81 -13.12 -10.17
CA ALA A 129 -7.03 -12.35 -11.39
C ALA A 129 -8.37 -11.59 -11.35
N LYS A 130 -9.45 -12.25 -10.89
CA LYS A 130 -10.77 -11.61 -10.72
C LYS A 130 -10.78 -10.47 -9.69
N ILE A 131 -9.86 -10.47 -8.72
CA ILE A 131 -9.69 -9.35 -7.79
C ILE A 131 -9.04 -8.18 -8.52
N ILE A 132 -7.92 -8.43 -9.21
CA ILE A 132 -7.19 -7.37 -9.94
C ILE A 132 -8.04 -6.74 -11.05
N ASP A 133 -8.87 -7.51 -11.76
CA ASP A 133 -9.68 -7.03 -12.88
C ASP A 133 -10.68 -5.92 -12.50
N VAL A 134 -10.97 -5.74 -11.21
CA VAL A 134 -11.98 -4.80 -10.71
C VAL A 134 -11.45 -3.80 -9.67
N VAL A 135 -10.14 -3.77 -9.48
CA VAL A 135 -9.38 -2.87 -8.60
C VAL A 135 -8.78 -1.73 -9.43
#